data_AF-A0A6I8PGN0-F1
#
_entry.id   AF-A0A6I8PGN0-F1
#
_cell.length_a   1.000
_cell.length_b   1.000
_cell.length_c   1.000
_cell.angle_alpha   90.00
_cell.angle_beta   90.00
_cell.angle_gamma   90.00
#
_symmetry.space_group_name_H-M   'P 1'
#
loop_
_entity.id
_entity.type
_entity.pdbx_description
1 polymer ?
#
loop_
_entity_poly.entity_id
_entity_poly.type
_entity_poly.pdbx_seq_one_letter_code
_entity_poly.pdbx_strand_id
1 'polypeptide(L)'
;VNDLPYPQYFGGVSALTPDQYLKMNGFPNEYWGWGGEDDDIAARVRLAGMRILRPPVSVGHYKMVKHRGDKGNEENPHRFDLLIRTQRSWTQDGMNSLTYRLLARELGALYTNITADIGTDPRPARAPGPWPPGPRPPGAPRAPRRRPPPRLPAPHQPHRPPGRPRASRNAELNRGVGAGAHPPASDGPPS
;
A
#
# COMPACT_ATOMS: atom_id res chain seq x y z
N VAL A 1 -1.79 -16.27 -16.65
CA VAL A 1 -2.58 -16.04 -15.42
C VAL A 1 -1.66 -15.41 -14.40
N ASN A 2 -1.96 -14.18 -13.98
CA ASN A 2 -1.22 -13.47 -12.94
C ASN A 2 -1.92 -13.82 -11.61
N ASP A 3 -1.48 -14.89 -10.95
CA ASP A 3 -2.10 -15.40 -9.70
C ASP A 3 -1.69 -14.59 -8.46
N LEU A 4 -1.61 -13.26 -8.58
CA LEU A 4 -1.33 -12.35 -7.47
C LEU A 4 -2.59 -11.53 -7.16
N PRO A 5 -2.89 -11.27 -5.87
CA PRO A 5 -4.00 -10.40 -5.49
C PRO A 5 -3.93 -9.01 -6.16
N TYR A 6 -2.72 -8.48 -6.32
CA TYR A 6 -2.42 -7.24 -7.05
C TYR A 6 -0.92 -7.13 -7.39
N PRO A 7 -0.51 -6.30 -8.37
CA PRO A 7 0.87 -6.27 -8.88
C PRO A 7 1.93 -5.89 -7.85
N GLN A 8 1.56 -5.16 -6.80
CA GLN A 8 2.44 -4.67 -5.75
C GLN A 8 2.59 -5.65 -4.58
N TYR A 9 1.83 -6.75 -4.55
CA TYR A 9 1.80 -7.71 -3.45
C TYR A 9 3.19 -8.26 -3.11
N PHE A 10 3.56 -8.18 -1.82
CA PHE A 10 4.87 -8.61 -1.31
C PHE A 10 4.77 -9.55 -0.10
N GLY A 11 3.56 -10.00 0.24
CA GLY A 11 3.32 -10.89 1.36
C GLY A 11 3.65 -12.36 1.11
N GLY A 12 3.64 -13.14 2.19
CA GLY A 12 3.92 -14.58 2.17
C GLY A 12 5.41 -14.88 2.35
N VAL A 13 6.14 -15.07 1.25
CA VAL A 13 7.58 -15.42 1.28
C VAL A 13 8.36 -14.45 0.40
N SER A 14 9.32 -13.76 1.00
CA SER A 14 10.18 -12.78 0.36
C SER A 14 11.63 -12.98 0.78
N ALA A 15 12.57 -12.62 -0.10
CA ALA A 15 14.00 -12.73 0.16
C ALA A 15 14.71 -11.41 -0.18
N LEU A 16 15.59 -10.98 0.72
CA LEU A 16 16.42 -9.77 0.59
C LEU A 16 17.85 -10.13 1.01
N THR A 17 18.84 -9.55 0.33
CA THR A 17 20.22 -9.57 0.85
C THR A 17 20.33 -8.65 2.08
N PRO A 18 21.34 -8.84 2.96
CA PRO A 18 21.57 -7.91 4.07
C PRO A 18 21.66 -6.45 3.62
N ASP A 19 22.37 -6.19 2.52
CA ASP A 19 22.50 -4.84 1.97
C ASP A 19 21.17 -4.27 1.48
N GLN A 20 20.34 -5.07 0.81
CA GLN A 20 19.01 -4.65 0.37
C GLN A 20 18.13 -4.31 1.57
N TYR A 21 18.15 -5.16 2.60
CA TYR A 21 17.39 -4.98 3.83
C TYR A 21 17.81 -3.70 4.57
N LEU A 22 19.12 -3.45 4.71
CA LEU A 22 19.62 -2.23 5.34
C LEU A 22 19.35 -0.98 4.50
N LYS A 23 19.45 -1.05 3.17
CA LYS A 23 19.18 0.07 2.27
C LYS A 23 17.75 0.61 2.40
N MET A 24 16.80 -0.25 2.74
CA MET A 24 15.40 0.10 2.95
C MET A 24 15.04 0.38 4.44
N ASN A 25 16.04 0.54 5.31
CA ASN A 25 15.86 0.67 6.76
C ASN A 25 15.08 -0.50 7.38
N GLY A 26 15.19 -1.71 6.81
CA GLY A 26 14.40 -2.88 7.18
C GLY A 26 12.88 -2.67 7.20
N PHE A 27 12.19 -3.46 8.01
CA PHE A 27 10.71 -3.50 8.07
C PHE A 27 10.15 -2.49 9.09
N PRO A 28 8.89 -2.02 8.91
CA PRO A 28 8.26 -1.10 9.85
C PRO A 28 7.99 -1.76 11.21
N ASN A 29 8.08 -1.01 12.31
CA ASN A 29 7.79 -1.51 13.66
C ASN A 29 6.38 -1.12 14.16
N GLU A 30 5.65 -0.26 13.44
CA GLU A 30 4.37 0.30 13.90
C GLU A 30 3.14 -0.56 13.59
N TYR A 31 3.30 -1.66 12.84
CA TYR A 31 2.21 -2.55 12.44
C TYR A 31 1.91 -3.58 13.54
N TRP A 32 1.05 -3.19 14.48
CA TRP A 32 0.45 -4.10 15.47
C TRP A 32 -0.92 -4.58 14.99
N GLY A 33 -1.10 -5.90 14.89
CA GLY A 33 -2.28 -6.55 14.28
C GLY A 33 -2.11 -6.82 12.78
N TRP A 34 -3.18 -7.26 12.12
CA TRP A 34 -3.14 -7.68 10.72
C TRP A 34 -3.25 -6.51 9.74
N GLY A 35 -2.33 -6.48 8.76
CA GLY A 35 -2.52 -5.85 7.46
C GLY A 35 -1.75 -4.56 7.22
N GLY A 36 -1.28 -4.42 5.98
CA GLY A 36 -0.66 -3.23 5.40
C GLY A 36 0.87 -3.14 5.57
N GLU A 37 1.48 -4.02 6.35
CA GLU A 37 2.92 -4.07 6.57
C GLU A 37 3.66 -4.55 5.32
N ASP A 38 3.13 -5.56 4.62
CA ASP A 38 3.70 -6.05 3.37
C ASP A 38 3.66 -4.99 2.26
N ASP A 39 2.60 -4.16 2.25
CA ASP A 39 2.46 -3.05 1.32
C ASP A 39 3.44 -1.91 1.63
N ASP A 40 3.67 -1.63 2.91
CA ASP A 40 4.70 -0.69 3.38
C ASP A 40 6.08 -1.18 2.95
N ILE A 41 6.40 -2.45 3.19
CA ILE A 41 7.66 -3.07 2.75
C ILE A 41 7.82 -2.95 1.23
N ALA A 42 6.78 -3.24 0.45
CA ALA A 42 6.80 -3.08 -1.00
C ALA A 42 7.04 -1.62 -1.43
N ALA A 43 6.49 -0.65 -0.69
CA ALA A 43 6.74 0.76 -0.91
C ALA A 43 8.19 1.14 -0.57
N ARG A 44 8.75 0.65 0.55
CA ARG A 44 10.16 0.88 0.93
C ARG A 44 11.14 0.36 -0.10
N VAL A 45 10.90 -0.83 -0.66
CA VAL A 45 11.71 -1.39 -1.75
C VAL A 45 11.78 -0.40 -2.92
N ARG A 46 10.64 0.19 -3.32
CA ARG A 46 10.59 1.17 -4.40
C ARG A 46 11.26 2.49 -4.03
N LEU A 47 11.02 2.99 -2.81
CA LEU A 47 11.61 4.24 -2.31
C LEU A 47 13.14 4.15 -2.19
N ALA A 48 13.66 2.97 -1.86
CA ALA A 48 15.09 2.67 -1.88
C ALA A 48 15.67 2.44 -3.29
N GLY A 49 14.87 2.66 -4.34
CA GLY A 49 15.26 2.53 -5.74
C GLY A 49 15.47 1.07 -6.19
N MET A 50 14.86 0.10 -5.50
CA MET A 50 14.95 -1.32 -5.83
C MET A 50 13.68 -1.80 -6.53
N ARG A 51 13.74 -3.00 -7.11
CA ARG A 51 12.63 -3.64 -7.85
C ARG A 51 12.28 -4.98 -7.24
N ILE A 52 11.00 -5.29 -7.18
CA ILE A 52 10.50 -6.61 -6.77
C ILE A 52 10.62 -7.54 -7.99
N LEU A 53 11.37 -8.62 -7.82
CA LEU A 53 11.46 -9.72 -8.78
C LEU A 53 10.61 -10.88 -8.28
N ARG A 54 9.99 -11.62 -9.20
CA ARG A 54 9.15 -12.78 -8.86
C ARG A 54 9.55 -13.98 -9.72
N PRO A 55 9.62 -15.19 -9.13
CA PRO A 55 9.84 -16.39 -9.91
C PRO A 55 8.67 -16.62 -10.89
N PRO A 56 8.89 -17.35 -12.00
CA PRO A 56 7.82 -17.74 -12.89
C PRO A 56 6.70 -18.47 -12.14
N VAL A 57 5.45 -18.23 -12.53
CA VAL A 57 4.27 -18.82 -11.89
C VAL A 57 4.36 -20.35 -11.88
N SER A 58 4.95 -20.96 -12.92
CA SER A 58 5.14 -22.42 -13.03
C SER A 58 5.94 -23.07 -11.91
N VAL A 59 6.76 -22.31 -11.17
CA VAL A 59 7.58 -22.80 -10.05
C VAL A 59 7.28 -22.10 -8.73
N GLY A 60 6.62 -20.92 -8.77
CA GLY A 60 6.36 -20.07 -7.61
C GLY A 60 5.08 -20.42 -6.83
N HIS A 61 4.66 -21.68 -6.80
CA HIS A 61 3.43 -22.09 -6.11
C HIS A 61 3.66 -22.32 -4.61
N TYR A 62 2.83 -21.70 -3.78
CA TYR A 62 2.85 -21.86 -2.33
C TYR A 62 1.52 -22.41 -1.83
N LYS A 63 1.58 -23.19 -0.73
CA LYS A 63 0.40 -23.72 -0.05
C LYS A 63 0.40 -23.27 1.41
N MET A 64 -0.60 -22.47 1.78
CA MET A 64 -0.82 -22.06 3.16
C MET A 64 -1.28 -23.28 3.98
N VAL A 65 -0.62 -23.52 5.11
CA VAL A 65 -1.13 -24.45 6.12
C VAL A 65 -2.37 -23.82 6.74
N LYS A 66 -3.49 -24.55 6.74
CA LYS A 66 -4.75 -24.01 7.26
C LYS A 66 -4.63 -23.72 8.76
N HIS A 67 -4.96 -22.49 9.15
CA HIS A 67 -5.06 -22.08 10.55
C HIS A 67 -6.35 -21.30 10.79
N ARG A 68 -6.79 -21.21 12.05
CA ARG A 68 -7.86 -20.28 12.46
C ARG A 68 -7.22 -18.92 12.70
N GLY A 69 -8.03 -17.85 12.73
CA GLY A 69 -7.52 -16.52 13.07
C GLY A 69 -6.79 -16.55 14.42
N ASP A 70 -5.56 -16.04 14.43
CA ASP A 70 -4.71 -16.02 15.62
C ASP A 70 -5.03 -14.82 16.49
N LYS A 71 -5.04 -15.03 17.81
CA LYS A 71 -5.22 -13.93 18.79
C LYS A 71 -4.05 -12.95 18.66
N GLY A 72 -4.34 -11.65 18.61
CA GLY A 72 -3.32 -10.62 18.36
C GLY A 72 -3.10 -10.31 16.87
N ASN A 73 -3.74 -11.05 15.97
CA ASN A 73 -3.77 -10.78 14.53
C ASN A 73 -5.12 -10.18 14.11
N GLU A 74 -5.78 -9.45 15.01
CA GLU A 74 -6.97 -8.69 14.67
C GLU A 74 -6.62 -7.60 13.66
N GLU A 75 -7.55 -7.29 12.77
CA GLU A 75 -7.33 -6.29 11.74
C GLU A 75 -6.88 -4.94 12.34
N ASN A 76 -5.72 -4.44 11.89
CA ASN A 76 -5.20 -3.17 12.32
C ASN A 76 -6.08 -2.04 11.73
N PRO A 77 -6.81 -1.27 12.57
CA PRO A 77 -7.71 -0.23 12.09
C PRO A 77 -6.95 0.97 11.49
N HIS A 78 -5.63 1.06 11.73
CA HIS A 78 -4.77 2.15 11.27
C HIS A 78 -3.92 1.76 10.06
N ARG A 79 -4.09 0.57 9.49
CA ARG A 79 -3.26 0.07 8.37
C ARG A 79 -3.14 1.04 7.19
N PHE A 80 -4.23 1.73 6.84
CA PHE A 80 -4.23 2.70 5.75
C PHE A 80 -3.54 4.01 6.14
N ASP A 81 -3.71 4.47 7.38
CA ASP A 81 -3.02 5.66 7.89
C ASP A 81 -1.51 5.45 7.94
N LEU A 82 -1.08 4.26 8.38
CA LEU A 82 0.33 3.86 8.38
C LEU A 82 0.89 3.82 6.95
N LEU A 83 0.17 3.18 6.02
CA LEU A 83 0.61 3.06 4.63
C LEU A 83 0.73 4.42 3.91
N ILE A 84 -0.15 5.38 4.22
CA ILE A 84 -0.05 6.75 3.69
C ILE A 84 1.21 7.46 4.23
N ARG A 85 1.60 7.18 5.47
CA ARG A 85 2.76 7.81 6.12
C ARG A 85 4.08 7.27 5.62
N THR A 86 4.13 6.03 5.13
CA THR A 86 5.36 5.35 4.67
C THR A 86 6.25 6.24 3.82
N GLN A 87 5.69 6.97 2.84
CA GLN A 87 6.46 7.86 1.95
C GLN A 87 7.28 8.93 2.69
N ARG A 88 6.87 9.30 3.90
CA ARG A 88 7.49 10.36 4.73
C ARG A 88 8.28 9.82 5.91
N SER A 89 7.89 8.67 6.46
CA SER A 89 8.42 8.16 7.73
C SER A 89 9.28 6.91 7.64
N TRP A 90 9.42 6.27 6.48
CA TRP A 90 10.15 5.00 6.35
C TRP A 90 11.63 5.06 6.79
N THR A 91 12.25 6.24 6.74
CA THR A 91 13.62 6.47 7.22
C THR A 91 13.72 6.68 8.73
N GLN A 92 12.59 6.86 9.42
CA GLN A 92 12.50 7.14 10.86
C GLN A 92 11.98 5.92 11.64
N ASP A 93 11.19 5.06 11.01
CA ASP A 93 10.70 3.80 11.58
C ASP A 93 11.29 2.61 10.83
N GLY A 94 12.08 1.77 11.50
CA GLY A 94 12.58 0.51 10.97
C GLY A 94 13.73 -0.05 11.79
N MET A 95 14.79 -0.53 11.13
CA MET A 95 15.96 -1.09 11.81
C MET A 95 16.66 -0.10 12.73
N ASN A 96 16.63 1.19 12.40
CA ASN A 96 17.22 2.24 13.22
C ASN A 96 16.39 2.59 14.48
N SER A 97 15.13 2.16 14.56
CA SER A 97 14.23 2.42 15.69
C SER A 97 13.75 1.15 16.39
N LEU A 98 14.17 -0.03 15.92
CA LEU A 98 13.79 -1.32 16.50
C LEU A 98 14.23 -1.41 17.95
N THR A 99 13.26 -1.61 18.84
CA THR A 99 13.49 -1.86 20.26
C THR A 99 12.93 -3.23 20.63
N TYR A 100 13.74 -4.02 21.32
CA TYR A 100 13.34 -5.33 21.83
C TYR A 100 14.25 -5.73 23.00
N ARG A 101 13.79 -6.69 23.80
CA ARG A 101 14.60 -7.37 24.82
C ARG A 101 14.65 -8.86 24.50
N LEU A 102 15.86 -9.38 24.32
CA LEU A 102 16.07 -10.83 24.19
C LEU A 102 15.76 -11.51 25.53
N LEU A 103 14.84 -12.47 25.53
CA LEU A 103 14.47 -13.24 26.71
C LEU A 103 15.18 -14.59 26.76
N ALA A 104 15.25 -15.28 25.61
CA ALA A 104 15.88 -16.59 25.52
C ALA A 104 16.43 -16.86 24.11
N ARG A 105 17.47 -17.68 24.04
CA ARG A 105 18.03 -18.23 22.80
C ARG A 105 18.33 -19.72 23.01
N GLU A 106 17.61 -20.58 22.30
CA GLU A 106 17.71 -22.03 22.42
C GLU A 106 18.11 -22.65 21.09
N LEU A 107 19.15 -23.48 21.11
CA LEU A 107 19.62 -24.19 19.92
C LEU A 107 18.94 -25.56 19.86
N GLY A 108 18.00 -25.72 18.93
CA GLY A 108 17.41 -27.01 18.59
C GLY A 108 18.20 -27.71 17.49
N ALA A 109 17.91 -29.00 17.28
CA ALA A 109 18.58 -29.79 16.23
C ALA A 109 18.28 -29.27 14.81
N LEU A 110 17.12 -28.66 14.59
CA LEU A 110 16.64 -28.23 13.26
C LEU A 110 16.42 -26.71 13.14
N TYR A 111 16.48 -25.97 14.24
CA TYR A 111 16.22 -24.53 14.27
C TYR A 111 16.83 -23.88 15.51
N THR A 112 17.01 -22.57 15.46
CA THR A 112 17.30 -21.76 16.65
C THR A 112 16.02 -21.04 17.06
N ASN A 113 15.59 -21.22 18.32
CA ASN A 113 14.49 -20.44 18.89
C ASN A 113 15.04 -19.16 19.51
N ILE A 114 14.46 -18.02 19.13
CA ILE A 114 14.76 -16.72 19.71
C ILE A 114 13.46 -16.16 20.27
N THR A 115 13.35 -16.09 21.59
CA THR A 115 12.21 -15.48 22.27
C THR A 115 12.57 -14.04 22.61
N ALA A 116 11.82 -13.09 22.05
CA ALA A 116 12.04 -11.67 22.26
C ALA A 116 10.76 -10.99 22.76
N ASP A 117 10.93 -10.05 23.68
CA ASP A 117 9.93 -9.09 24.11
C ASP A 117 10.05 -7.85 23.22
N ILE A 118 9.04 -7.62 22.38
CA ILE A 118 8.98 -6.49 21.44
C ILE A 118 8.15 -5.32 21.99
N GLY A 119 7.78 -5.35 23.27
CA GLY A 119 6.93 -4.35 23.90
C GLY A 119 5.45 -4.54 23.60
N THR A 120 4.70 -3.42 23.67
CA THR A 120 3.26 -3.37 23.46
C THR A 120 2.92 -2.25 22.48
N ASP A 121 1.81 -2.39 21.77
CA ASP A 121 1.28 -1.31 20.92
C ASP A 121 1.19 -0.01 21.74
N PRO A 122 1.97 1.03 21.38
CA PRO A 122 2.00 2.28 22.12
C PRO A 122 0.72 3.11 21.93
N ARG A 123 -0.14 2.71 20.99
CA ARG A 123 -1.42 3.38 20.73
C ARG A 123 -2.44 2.94 21.78
N PRO A 124 -3.24 3.87 22.32
CA PRO A 124 -4.30 3.51 23.24
C PRO A 124 -5.27 2.56 22.52
N ALA A 125 -5.62 1.45 23.17
CA ALA A 125 -6.67 0.57 22.68
C ALA A 125 -7.90 1.41 22.34
N ARG A 126 -8.46 1.25 21.14
CA ARG A 126 -9.70 1.94 20.77
C ARG A 126 -10.72 1.65 21.86
N ALA A 127 -11.20 2.68 22.55
CA ALA A 127 -12.47 2.58 23.26
C ALA A 127 -13.49 2.02 22.24
N PRO A 128 -14.35 1.07 22.62
CA PRO A 128 -15.37 0.57 21.71
C PRO A 128 -16.11 1.77 21.14
N GLY A 129 -15.92 2.02 19.83
CA GLY A 129 -16.61 3.12 19.16
C GLY A 129 -18.12 2.88 19.28
N PRO A 130 -18.95 3.93 19.22
CA PRO A 130 -20.39 3.73 19.11
C PRO A 130 -20.63 2.78 17.94
N TRP A 131 -21.23 1.62 18.21
CA TRP A 131 -21.69 0.74 17.14
C TRP A 131 -22.50 1.59 16.15
N PRO A 132 -22.30 1.43 14.82
CA PRO A 132 -23.25 2.03 13.89
C PRO A 132 -24.64 1.56 14.33
N PRO A 133 -25.63 2.46 14.43
CA PRO A 133 -26.95 2.06 14.87
C PRO A 133 -27.39 0.90 14.00
N GLY A 134 -27.67 -0.24 14.63
CA GLY A 134 -28.16 -1.42 13.94
C GLY A 134 -29.39 -1.08 13.08
N PRO A 135 -29.75 -1.93 12.11
CA PRO A 135 -30.92 -1.71 11.28
C PRO A 135 -32.12 -1.39 12.19
N ARG A 136 -32.80 -0.27 11.86
CA ARG A 136 -33.96 0.18 12.63
C ARG A 136 -34.96 -0.97 12.76
N PRO A 137 -35.50 -1.26 13.96
CA PRO A 137 -36.53 -2.26 14.09
C PRO A 137 -37.72 -1.89 13.19
N PRO A 138 -38.32 -2.86 12.49
CA PRO A 138 -39.49 -2.60 11.67
C PRO A 138 -40.62 -2.04 12.55
N GLY A 139 -41.07 -0.82 12.25
CA GLY A 139 -42.14 -0.13 12.98
C GLY A 139 -41.73 1.12 13.77
N ALA A 140 -40.45 1.51 13.80
CA ALA A 140 -40.05 2.76 14.47
C ALA A 140 -40.64 4.00 13.77
N PRO A 141 -41.37 4.90 14.49
CA PRO A 141 -41.95 6.09 13.90
C PRO A 141 -40.87 7.03 13.35
N ARG A 142 -41.14 7.63 12.18
CA ARG A 142 -40.25 8.63 11.60
C ARG A 142 -40.18 9.86 12.51
N ALA A 143 -38.97 10.24 12.92
CA ALA A 143 -38.75 11.52 13.59
C ALA A 143 -39.26 12.67 12.70
N PRO A 144 -39.90 13.69 13.28
CA PRO A 144 -40.43 14.82 12.52
C PRO A 144 -39.29 15.55 11.80
N ARG A 145 -39.54 15.90 10.53
CA ARG A 145 -38.61 16.69 9.72
C ARG A 145 -38.36 18.03 10.41
N ARG A 146 -37.16 18.24 10.94
CA ARG A 146 -36.72 19.58 11.38
C ARG A 146 -36.69 20.50 10.16
N ARG A 147 -37.33 21.67 10.25
CA ARG A 147 -37.26 22.70 9.21
C ARG A 147 -35.80 23.10 8.99
N PRO A 148 -35.36 23.32 7.74
CA PRO A 148 -34.02 23.82 7.48
C PRO A 148 -33.88 25.24 8.05
N PRO A 149 -32.68 25.64 8.53
CA PRO A 149 -32.44 27.01 8.95
C PRO A 149 -32.55 27.98 7.75
N PRO A 150 -32.89 29.26 7.99
CA PRO A 150 -32.98 30.26 6.93
C PRO A 150 -31.62 30.48 6.26
N ARG A 151 -31.63 30.68 4.94
CA ARG A 151 -30.43 30.97 4.14
C ARG A 151 -29.90 32.37 4.46
N LEU A 152 -28.61 32.48 4.77
CA LEU A 152 -27.91 33.75 4.86
C LEU A 152 -27.77 34.38 3.45
N PRO A 153 -27.79 35.71 3.32
CA PRO A 153 -27.61 36.38 2.03
C PRO A 153 -26.15 36.26 1.55
N ALA A 154 -25.98 36.13 0.23
CA ALA A 154 -24.68 35.98 -0.42
C ALA A 154 -23.89 37.31 -0.44
N PRO A 155 -22.54 37.28 -0.36
CA PRO A 155 -21.73 38.49 -0.48
C PRO A 155 -21.70 39.02 -1.91
N HIS A 156 -21.70 40.35 -2.05
CA HIS A 156 -21.56 41.06 -3.32
C HIS A 156 -20.22 40.76 -4.00
N GLN A 157 -20.24 40.32 -5.27
CA GLN A 157 -19.04 40.22 -6.11
C GLN A 157 -18.78 41.56 -6.83
N PRO A 158 -17.51 42.00 -6.97
CA PRO A 158 -17.18 43.17 -7.77
C PRO A 158 -17.21 42.86 -9.28
N HIS A 159 -17.64 43.85 -10.06
CA HIS A 159 -17.79 43.79 -11.51
C HIS A 159 -16.46 43.57 -12.26
N ARG A 160 -16.48 42.73 -13.30
CA ARG A 160 -15.35 42.46 -14.21
C ARG A 160 -15.62 43.12 -15.58
N PRO A 161 -14.64 43.78 -16.23
CA PRO A 161 -14.87 44.48 -17.51
C PRO A 161 -14.89 43.51 -18.71
N PRO A 162 -15.48 43.91 -19.87
CA PRO A 162 -15.75 43.02 -20.99
C PRO A 162 -14.49 42.74 -21.85
N GLY A 163 -14.29 41.45 -22.18
CA GLY A 163 -13.23 40.97 -23.07
C GLY A 163 -13.66 40.88 -24.55
N ARG A 164 -12.70 41.15 -25.44
CA ARG A 164 -12.78 41.15 -26.91
C ARG A 164 -13.06 39.77 -27.53
N PRO A 165 -13.55 39.70 -28.79
CA PRO A 165 -14.02 38.45 -29.40
C PRO A 165 -12.91 37.51 -29.92
N ARG A 166 -13.25 36.23 -29.93
CA ARG A 166 -12.48 35.04 -30.32
C ARG A 166 -12.08 35.05 -31.80
N ALA A 167 -10.82 34.74 -32.08
CA ALA A 167 -10.35 34.35 -33.42
C ALA A 167 -10.30 32.83 -33.56
N SER A 168 -10.94 32.31 -34.61
CA SER A 168 -10.85 30.94 -35.08
C SER A 168 -9.50 30.71 -35.78
N ARG A 169 -8.79 29.64 -35.46
CA ARG A 169 -7.75 29.08 -36.34
C ARG A 169 -7.85 27.57 -36.40
N ASN A 170 -7.96 27.11 -37.65
CA ASN A 170 -7.92 25.74 -38.12
C ASN A 170 -6.62 25.05 -37.70
N ALA A 171 -6.72 23.77 -37.32
CA ALA A 171 -5.60 22.85 -37.25
C ALA A 171 -5.76 21.84 -38.39
N GLU A 172 -5.03 22.08 -39.46
CA GLU A 172 -4.82 21.18 -40.59
C GLU A 172 -3.30 21.05 -40.75
N LEU A 173 -2.74 19.90 -40.37
CA LEU A 173 -1.42 19.37 -40.79
C LEU A 173 -1.07 18.13 -39.95
N ASN A 174 -1.44 16.93 -40.43
CA ASN A 174 -0.46 15.89 -40.75
C ASN A 174 -1.16 14.66 -41.36
N ARG A 175 -1.04 14.49 -42.68
CA ARG A 175 -1.18 13.21 -43.37
C ARG A 175 0.20 12.78 -43.86
N GLY A 176 0.56 11.54 -43.53
CA GLY A 176 1.19 10.59 -44.46
C GLY A 176 2.70 10.68 -44.65
N VAL A 177 3.41 9.65 -44.14
CA VAL A 177 4.30 8.82 -44.96
C VAL A 177 4.20 7.38 -44.44
N GLY A 178 3.96 6.43 -45.34
CA GLY A 178 3.97 5.00 -45.06
C GLY A 178 5.25 4.32 -45.56
N ALA A 179 5.41 3.09 -45.07
CA ALA A 179 5.94 1.89 -45.74
C ALA A 179 7.38 1.84 -46.32
N GLY A 180 8.05 0.73 -45.98
CA GLY A 180 9.19 0.13 -46.69
C GLY A 180 10.53 0.29 -45.94
N ALA A 181 11.38 -0.71 -45.73
CA ALA A 181 11.41 -2.10 -46.15
C ALA A 181 12.49 -2.83 -45.30
N HIS A 182 12.32 -4.14 -45.11
CA HIS A 182 13.37 -5.05 -44.65
C HIS A 182 14.53 -5.13 -45.66
N PRO A 183 15.76 -5.42 -45.18
CA PRO A 183 16.72 -6.20 -45.95
C PRO A 183 17.01 -7.57 -45.28
N PRO A 184 17.46 -8.58 -46.07
CA PRO A 184 17.50 -9.97 -45.67
C PRO A 184 18.76 -10.37 -44.90
N ALA A 185 18.67 -11.54 -44.27
CA ALA A 185 19.75 -12.29 -43.66
C ALA A 185 20.86 -12.63 -44.67
N SER A 186 22.09 -12.68 -44.19
CA SER A 186 23.21 -13.38 -44.83
C SER A 186 24.03 -14.10 -43.77
N ASP A 187 23.91 -15.43 -43.79
CA ASP A 187 24.85 -16.37 -43.18
C ASP A 187 26.18 -16.34 -43.97
N GLY A 188 27.29 -16.44 -43.25
CA GLY A 188 28.63 -16.67 -43.80
C GLY A 188 29.53 -17.38 -42.76
N PRO A 189 30.39 -18.33 -43.18
CA PRO A 189 30.82 -19.49 -42.37
C PRO A 189 32.07 -19.24 -41.50
N PRO A 190 32.44 -20.18 -40.61
CA PRO A 190 33.52 -19.96 -39.65
C PRO A 190 34.92 -20.19 -40.25
N SER A 191 35.90 -19.52 -39.66
CA SER A 191 37.33 -19.84 -39.71
C SER A 191 37.90 -19.69 -38.31
#